data_AF-A0A1T0CKE5-F1
#
_entry.id   AF-A0A1T0CKE5-F1
#
_cell.length_a   1.000
_cell.length_b   1.000
_cell.length_c   1.000
_cell.angle_alpha   90.00
_cell.angle_beta   90.00
_cell.angle_gamma   90.00
#
_symmetry.space_group_name_H-M   'P 1'
#
loop_
_entity.id
_entity.type
_entity.pdbx_description
1 polymer ?
#
loop_
_entity_poly.entity_id
_entity_poly.type
_entity_poly.pdbx_seq_one_letter_code
_entity_poly.pdbx_strand_id
1 'polypeptide(L)' 'MTQTLPNNETLIEEPIPPEDWECCHSECGELCVYAIYRMQKQAYDEQQKRLANLAKPN' A
#
# COMPACT_ATOMS: atom_id res chain seq x y z
N MET A 1 -11.89 -2.92 9.37
CA MET A 1 -12.59 -1.66 9.73
C MET A 1 -11.72 -0.53 9.22
N THR A 2 -12.21 0.33 8.34
CA THR A 2 -11.41 1.46 7.84
C THR A 2 -11.23 2.51 8.93
N GLN A 3 -9.98 2.79 9.32
CA GLN A 3 -9.68 3.83 10.29
C GLN A 3 -9.60 5.19 9.58
N THR A 4 -10.45 6.14 9.95
CA THR A 4 -10.40 7.51 9.43
C THR A 4 -9.47 8.35 10.30
N LEU A 5 -8.53 9.05 9.68
CA LEU A 5 -7.54 9.88 10.35
C LEU A 5 -8.08 11.29 10.64
N PRO A 6 -7.44 12.06 11.55
CA PRO A 6 -7.90 13.40 11.92
C PRO A 6 -7.94 14.42 10.76
N ASN A 7 -7.16 14.18 9.71
CA ASN A 7 -7.18 14.95 8.46
C ASN A 7 -8.27 14.49 7.48
N ASN A 8 -9.24 13.69 7.95
CA ASN A 8 -10.39 13.19 7.21
C ASN A 8 -10.04 12.26 6.03
N GLU A 9 -8.81 11.74 5.99
CA GLU A 9 -8.40 10.69 5.04
C GLU A 9 -8.60 9.29 5.66
N THR A 10 -8.91 8.29 4.83
CA THR A 10 -8.93 6.89 5.27
C THR A 10 -7.51 6.35 5.33
N LEU A 11 -7.11 5.78 6.47
CA LEU A 11 -5.82 5.12 6.64
C LEU A 11 -5.76 3.89 5.72
N ILE A 12 -4.76 3.88 4.84
CA ILE A 12 -4.39 2.74 4.01
C ILE A 12 -3.59 1.80 4.90
N GLU A 13 -4.01 0.54 4.97
CA GLU A 13 -3.27 -0.52 5.68
C GLU A 13 -2.02 -0.90 4.89
N GLU A 14 -0.97 -1.33 5.60
CA GLU A 14 0.25 -1.79 4.93
C GLU A 14 -0.05 -3.05 4.11
N PRO A 15 0.23 -3.06 2.79
CA PRO A 15 -0.02 -4.24 1.99
C PRO A 15 0.96 -5.34 2.35
N ILE A 16 0.46 -6.57 2.41
CA ILE A 16 1.26 -7.76 2.69
C ILE A 16 2.04 -8.12 1.43
N PRO A 17 3.37 -8.29 1.49
CA PRO A 17 4.13 -8.78 0.35
C PRO A 17 3.67 -10.19 -0.02
N PRO A 18 3.47 -10.50 -1.31
CA PRO A 18 3.17 -11.85 -1.72
C PRO A 18 4.37 -12.76 -1.44
N GLU A 19 4.08 -14.01 -1.15
CA GLU A 19 5.09 -15.03 -0.97
C GLU A 19 5.80 -15.35 -2.29
N ASP A 20 7.01 -15.90 -2.23
CA ASP A 20 7.82 -16.20 -3.42
C ASP A 20 7.14 -17.21 -4.36
N TRP A 21 6.24 -18.06 -3.83
CA TRP A 21 5.44 -19.02 -4.61
C TRP A 21 4.16 -18.39 -5.20
N GLU A 22 3.79 -17.18 -4.80
CA GLU A 22 2.59 -16.48 -5.25
C GLU A 22 2.79 -15.67 -6.54
N CYS A 23 3.99 -15.65 -7.16
CA CYS A 23 4.10 -15.18 -8.55
C CYS A 23 5.18 -15.84 -9.43
N CYS A 24 4.90 -15.79 -10.74
CA CYS A 24 5.77 -16.03 -11.90
C CYS A 24 6.12 -17.48 -12.27
N HIS A 25 5.14 -18.39 -12.22
CA HIS A 25 5.09 -19.54 -13.14
C HIS A 25 3.82 -19.46 -14.00
N SER A 26 3.97 -18.88 -15.18
CA SER A 26 3.12 -18.88 -16.39
C SER A 26 1.61 -18.57 -16.37
N GLU A 27 0.89 -18.47 -15.25
CA GLU A 27 -0.59 -18.39 -15.27
C GLU A 27 -1.20 -17.20 -14.49
N CYS A 28 -0.42 -16.15 -14.18
CA CYS A 28 -0.94 -14.99 -13.45
C CYS A 28 -1.59 -13.93 -14.38
N GLY A 29 -2.73 -14.25 -15.01
CA GLY A 29 -3.68 -13.27 -15.60
C GLY A 29 -3.07 -12.03 -16.32
N GLU A 30 -3.75 -10.87 -16.23
CA GLU A 30 -3.28 -9.62 -16.87
C GLU A 30 -2.21 -8.86 -16.05
N LEU A 31 -2.04 -9.15 -14.75
CA LEU A 31 -1.05 -8.51 -13.87
C LEU A 31 -0.46 -9.50 -12.85
N CYS A 32 0.88 -9.59 -12.75
CA CYS A 32 1.55 -10.36 -11.68
C CYS A 32 1.17 -9.82 -10.29
N VAL A 33 1.04 -10.71 -9.31
CA VAL A 33 0.72 -10.37 -7.92
C VAL A 33 1.70 -9.33 -7.35
N TYR A 34 3.01 -9.42 -7.68
CA TYR A 34 3.98 -8.38 -7.31
C TYR A 34 3.73 -7.02 -7.95
N ALA A 35 3.12 -6.94 -9.13
CA ALA A 35 2.75 -5.66 -9.74
C ALA A 35 1.62 -5.00 -8.92
N ILE A 36 0.61 -5.77 -8.53
CA ILE A 36 -0.48 -5.29 -7.67
C ILE A 36 0.06 -4.85 -6.31
N TYR A 37 0.89 -5.68 -5.67
CA TYR A 37 1.56 -5.33 -4.41
C TYR A 37 2.33 -4.01 -4.52
N ARG A 38 3.13 -3.83 -5.58
CA ARG A 38 3.90 -2.59 -5.77
C ARG A 38 3.00 -1.36 -5.91
N MET A 39 1.88 -1.48 -6.61
CA MET A 39 0.90 -0.37 -6.73
C MET A 39 0.28 -0.03 -5.37
N GLN A 40 -0.11 -1.03 -4.59
CA GLN A 40 -0.66 -0.82 -3.25
C GLN A 40 0.38 -0.23 -2.29
N LYS A 41 1.62 -0.74 -2.33
CA LYS A 41 2.74 -0.27 -1.51
C LYS A 41 3.06 1.18 -1.81
N GLN A 42 3.05 1.58 -3.08
CA GLN A 42 3.27 2.96 -3.47
C GLN A 42 2.21 3.89 -2.87
N ALA A 43 0.92 3.55 -2.99
CA ALA A 43 -0.16 4.36 -2.43
C ALA A 43 -0.06 4.50 -0.89
N TYR A 44 0.28 3.38 -0.22
CA TYR A 44 0.56 3.38 1.21
C TYR A 44 1.73 4.31 1.57
N ASP A 45 2.88 4.15 0.91
CA ASP A 45 4.09 4.93 1.19
C ASP A 45 3.88 6.44 0.96
N GLU A 46 3.12 6.81 -0.07
CA GLU A 46 2.75 8.20 -0.34
C GLU A 46 1.87 8.78 0.77
N GLN A 47 0.91 8.03 1.29
CA GLN A 47 0.10 8.45 2.44
C GLN A 47 0.97 8.62 3.69
N GLN A 48 1.83 7.64 4.00
CA GLN A 48 2.71 7.72 5.17
C GLN A 48 3.63 8.94 5.12
N LYS A 49 4.14 9.30 3.94
CA LYS A 49 4.91 10.54 3.74
C LYS A 49 4.08 11.80 4.05
N ARG A 50 2.83 11.88 3.59
CA ARG A 50 1.94 13.02 3.88
C ARG A 50 1.65 13.11 5.38
N LEU A 51 1.34 11.99 6.02
CA LEU A 51 1.12 11.91 7.47
C LEU A 51 2.34 12.33 8.28
N ALA A 52 3.53 11.85 7.90
CA ALA A 52 4.78 12.24 8.55
C ALA A 52 5.06 13.75 8.42
N ASN A 53 4.68 14.37 7.30
CA ASN A 53 4.81 15.82 7.12
C ASN A 53 3.78 16.60 7.94
N LEU A 54 2.55 16.10 8.08
CA LEU A 54 1.52 16.71 8.94
C LEU A 54 1.86 16.59 10.43
N ALA A 55 2.55 15.51 10.82
CA ALA A 55 2.92 15.23 12.21
C ALA A 55 4.15 16.01 12.68
N LYS A 56 4.88 16.70 11.79
CA LYS A 56 5.98 17.60 12.19
C LYS A 56 5.38 18.93 12.65
N PRO A 57 5.40 19.26 13.95
CA PRO A 57 5.03 20.59 14.40
C PRO A 57 6.06 21.58 13.84
N ASN A 58 5.56 22.68 13.29
CA ASN A 58 6.35 23.85 12.90
C ASN A 58 6.93 24.53 14.15
#